data_AF-A0A2V2QAZ3-F1
#
_entry.id   AF-A0A2V2QAZ3-F1
#
_cell.length_a   1.000
_cell.length_b   1.000
_cell.length_c   1.000
_cell.angle_alpha   90.00
_cell.angle_beta   90.00
_cell.angle_gamma   90.00
#
_symmetry.space_group_name_H-M   'P 1'
#
loop_
_entity.id
_entity.type
_entity.pdbx_description
1 polymer ?
#
loop_
_entity_poly.entity_id
_entity_poly.type
_entity_poly.pdbx_seq_one_letter_code
_entity_poly.pdbx_strand_id
1 'polypeptide(L)'
;RGRPARAAWSAAALTGAGLAVAFGLWMPGAYAFLAFQRDRGTEIESLGALYFHLARHFGWEGRVELHYGSMEFLGPGVGTVSALALGLAALALGWLLVWRLRARTFAAHTPAQAAFTAVLLFTTTSRVISPQYVVWLVGLAAVCLAFRNGGMVRPAVLVLVAAGVTVLEFPVYFAEVVASDAWGVALLSLRNGLLVAASVIAARRLWRETVPGTAAGAAPVAGDQLSRVLR
;
A
#
# COMPACT_ATOMS: atom_id res chain seq x y z
N ARG A 1 0.30 -26.76 4.63
CA ARG A 1 0.62 -26.98 6.07
C ARG A 1 1.29 -28.35 6.21
N GLY A 2 2.13 -28.57 7.22
CA GLY A 2 2.78 -29.89 7.47
C GLY A 2 4.31 -29.83 7.53
N ARG A 3 4.93 -31.00 7.76
CA ARG A 3 6.41 -31.18 7.80
C ARG A 3 7.15 -30.57 6.60
N PRO A 4 6.71 -30.75 5.33
CA PRO A 4 7.43 -30.16 4.19
C PRO A 4 7.38 -28.64 4.19
N ALA A 5 6.26 -28.03 4.60
CA ALA A 5 6.16 -26.57 4.72
C ALA A 5 7.11 -26.04 5.81
N ARG A 6 7.19 -26.72 6.97
CA ARG A 6 8.12 -26.35 8.05
C ARG A 6 9.57 -26.47 7.58
N ALA A 7 9.93 -27.56 6.90
CA ALA A 7 11.26 -27.76 6.35
C ALA A 7 11.63 -26.64 5.34
N ALA A 8 10.70 -26.28 4.45
CA ALA A 8 10.91 -25.19 3.49
C ALA A 8 11.12 -23.83 4.19
N TRP A 9 10.31 -23.51 5.21
CA TRP A 9 10.49 -22.27 6.00
C TRP A 9 11.80 -22.26 6.78
N SER A 10 12.18 -23.38 7.40
CA SER A 10 13.46 -23.53 8.10
C SER A 10 14.64 -23.38 7.13
N ALA A 11 14.58 -24.02 5.97
CA ALA A 11 15.63 -23.90 4.95
C ALA A 11 15.74 -22.45 4.46
N ALA A 12 14.63 -21.79 4.12
CA ALA A 12 14.63 -20.39 3.72
C ALA A 12 15.22 -19.47 4.80
N ALA A 13 14.86 -19.69 6.07
CA ALA A 13 15.39 -18.92 7.20
C ALA A 13 16.90 -19.14 7.39
N LEU A 14 17.36 -20.40 7.36
CA LEU A 14 18.78 -20.74 7.52
C LEU A 14 19.62 -20.22 6.35
N THR A 15 19.14 -20.38 5.11
CA THR A 15 19.82 -19.83 3.93
C THR A 15 19.86 -18.30 3.99
N GLY A 16 18.75 -17.64 4.34
CA GLY A 16 18.71 -16.20 4.49
C GLY A 16 19.67 -15.69 5.57
N ALA A 17 19.69 -16.35 6.73
CA ALA A 17 20.61 -16.02 7.82
C ALA A 17 22.07 -16.27 7.43
N GLY A 18 22.37 -17.39 6.78
CA GLY A 18 23.71 -17.72 6.29
C GLY A 18 24.22 -16.70 5.27
N LEU A 19 23.37 -16.30 4.32
CA LEU A 19 23.70 -15.25 3.35
C LEU A 19 23.91 -13.89 4.04
N ALA A 20 23.05 -13.54 5.00
CA ALA A 20 23.22 -12.32 5.77
C ALA A 20 24.58 -12.31 6.47
N VAL A 21 24.93 -13.37 7.23
CA VAL A 21 26.22 -13.49 7.91
C VAL A 21 27.38 -13.43 6.92
N ALA A 22 27.29 -14.16 5.79
CA ALA A 22 28.32 -14.14 4.76
C ALA A 22 28.56 -12.73 4.22
N PHE A 23 27.50 -11.98 3.90
CA PHE A 23 27.63 -10.58 3.48
C PHE A 23 28.21 -9.68 4.57
N GLY A 24 27.77 -9.84 5.82
CA GLY A 24 28.29 -9.07 6.94
C GLY A 24 29.79 -9.28 7.18
N LEU A 25 30.29 -10.50 6.90
CA LEU A 25 31.70 -10.85 7.05
C LEU A 25 32.57 -10.46 5.84
N TRP A 26 32.03 -10.52 4.61
CA TRP A 26 32.82 -10.41 3.37
C TRP A 26 32.62 -9.08 2.63
N MET A 27 31.57 -8.31 2.93
CA MET A 27 31.29 -7.01 2.31
C MET A 27 31.22 -5.90 3.36
N PRO A 28 32.29 -5.11 3.54
CA PRO A 28 32.25 -3.92 4.39
C PRO A 28 31.08 -3.02 4.01
N GLY A 29 30.22 -2.69 4.97
CA GLY A 29 29.03 -1.87 4.72
C GLY A 29 27.83 -2.63 4.14
N ALA A 30 27.80 -3.96 4.16
CA ALA A 30 26.67 -4.78 3.70
C ALA A 30 25.29 -4.35 4.24
N TYR A 31 25.27 -3.75 5.42
CA TYR A 31 24.05 -3.27 6.09
C TYR A 31 23.91 -1.74 6.12
N ALA A 32 24.77 -0.99 5.43
CA ALA A 32 24.69 0.47 5.38
C ALA A 32 23.32 0.96 4.83
N PHE A 33 22.66 0.15 4.00
CA PHE A 33 21.31 0.40 3.54
C PHE A 33 20.28 0.52 4.68
N LEU A 34 20.49 -0.14 5.82
CA LEU A 34 19.61 0.00 6.99
C LEU A 34 19.71 1.39 7.59
N ALA A 35 20.92 1.97 7.63
CA ALA A 35 21.11 3.35 8.02
C ALA A 35 20.45 4.30 7.01
N PHE A 36 20.59 4.04 5.71
CA PHE A 36 19.90 4.83 4.68
C PHE A 36 18.38 4.75 4.82
N GLN A 37 17.82 3.59 5.20
CA GLN A 37 16.40 3.50 5.53
C GLN A 37 16.08 4.24 6.84
N ARG A 38 16.89 4.16 7.88
CA ARG A 38 16.59 4.88 9.13
C ARG A 38 16.65 6.40 8.95
N ASP A 39 17.67 6.88 8.25
CA ASP A 39 18.05 8.30 8.20
C ASP A 39 17.37 9.06 7.04
N ARG A 40 16.59 8.37 6.20
CA ARG A 40 15.81 8.97 5.11
C ARG A 40 14.75 9.95 5.61
N GLY A 41 14.66 11.08 4.94
CA GLY A 41 13.60 12.07 5.12
C GLY A 41 12.24 11.57 4.62
N THR A 42 11.30 12.51 4.55
CA THR A 42 9.98 12.29 3.95
C THR A 42 10.00 12.86 2.53
N GLU A 43 9.84 12.01 1.51
CA GLU A 43 9.82 12.46 0.12
C GLU A 43 8.67 13.45 -0.09
N ILE A 44 8.92 14.55 -0.79
CA ILE A 44 7.97 15.67 -0.95
C ILE A 44 6.63 15.22 -1.55
N GLU A 45 6.65 14.15 -2.31
CA GLU A 45 5.50 13.55 -2.97
C GLU A 45 4.62 12.68 -2.06
N SER A 46 5.14 12.26 -0.91
CA SER A 46 4.47 11.29 -0.04
C SER A 46 3.23 11.86 0.66
N LEU A 47 2.36 10.98 1.16
CA LEU A 47 1.18 11.41 1.92
C LEU A 47 1.56 12.22 3.17
N GLY A 48 2.63 11.82 3.86
CA GLY A 48 3.14 12.54 5.03
C GLY A 48 3.71 13.92 4.69
N ALA A 49 4.22 14.11 3.47
CA ALA A 49 4.76 15.40 3.04
C ALA A 49 3.71 16.50 2.90
N LEU A 50 2.43 16.17 2.68
CA LEU A 50 1.35 17.16 2.67
C LEU A 50 1.32 18.00 3.97
N TYR A 51 1.66 17.39 5.11
CA TYR A 51 1.82 18.12 6.36
C TYR A 51 2.92 19.19 6.27
N PHE A 52 4.10 18.86 5.73
CA PHE A 52 5.23 19.79 5.63
C PHE A 52 5.01 20.86 4.58
N HIS A 53 4.39 20.53 3.45
CA HIS A 53 3.95 21.50 2.46
C HIS A 53 3.05 22.57 3.09
N LEU A 54 2.04 22.15 3.86
CA LEU A 54 1.16 23.08 4.56
C LEU A 54 1.91 23.86 5.65
N ALA A 55 2.72 23.18 6.47
CA ALA A 55 3.45 23.80 7.57
C ALA A 55 4.42 24.90 7.12
N ARG A 56 4.98 24.80 5.91
CA ARG A 56 5.84 25.85 5.32
C ARG A 56 5.13 27.20 5.17
N HIS A 57 3.84 27.19 4.82
CA HIS A 57 3.05 28.42 4.73
C HIS A 57 2.84 29.09 6.10
N PHE A 58 3.13 28.38 7.19
CA PHE A 58 3.06 28.89 8.57
C PHE A 58 4.45 29.04 9.22
N GLY A 59 5.52 29.09 8.42
CA GLY A 59 6.88 29.38 8.90
C GLY A 59 7.66 28.17 9.42
N TRP A 60 7.33 26.95 8.99
CA TRP A 60 8.13 25.77 9.35
C TRP A 60 9.57 25.87 8.81
N GLU A 61 10.55 25.67 9.69
CA GLU A 61 11.99 25.91 9.46
C GLU A 61 12.73 24.79 8.71
N GLY A 62 11.99 23.85 8.09
CA GLY A 62 12.58 22.75 7.34
C GLY A 62 12.89 23.10 5.87
N ARG A 63 13.74 22.28 5.25
CA ARG A 63 14.18 22.45 3.86
C ARG A 63 13.80 21.25 3.00
N VAL A 64 13.80 21.48 1.69
CA VAL A 64 13.67 20.42 0.68
C VAL A 64 15.04 20.30 0.04
N GLU A 65 15.58 19.10 0.04
CA GLU A 65 16.94 18.83 -0.44
C GLU A 65 16.96 17.50 -1.18
N LEU A 66 17.83 17.38 -2.18
CA LEU A 66 18.08 16.10 -2.82
C LEU A 66 18.88 15.23 -1.83
N HIS A 67 18.21 14.24 -1.25
CA HIS A 67 18.75 13.39 -0.19
C HIS A 67 18.43 11.93 -0.51
N TYR A 68 19.44 11.05 -0.41
CA TYR A 68 19.35 9.63 -0.81
C TYR A 68 18.69 9.37 -2.20
N GLY A 69 18.88 10.29 -3.15
CA GLY A 69 18.42 10.13 -4.54
C GLY A 69 16.97 10.56 -4.80
N SER A 70 16.31 11.24 -3.85
CA SER A 70 14.98 11.85 -4.02
C SER A 70 14.90 13.22 -3.37
N MET A 71 13.92 14.04 -3.76
CA MET A 71 13.66 15.31 -3.10
C MET A 71 12.91 15.04 -1.79
N GLU A 72 13.53 15.38 -0.67
CA GLU A 72 13.04 15.05 0.67
C GLU A 72 12.92 16.29 1.53
N PHE A 73 11.89 16.30 2.38
CA PHE A 73 11.81 17.20 3.51
C PHE A 73 12.78 16.78 4.61
N LEU A 74 13.59 17.73 5.07
CA LEU A 74 14.52 17.59 6.19
C LEU A 74 14.27 18.73 7.19
N GLY A 75 14.17 18.40 8.48
CA GLY A 75 13.96 19.40 9.52
C GLY A 75 13.12 18.90 10.71
N PRO A 76 12.68 19.82 11.58
CA PRO A 76 11.88 19.48 12.76
C PRO A 76 10.62 18.70 12.41
N GLY A 77 10.37 17.60 13.12
CA GLY A 77 9.16 16.77 12.95
C GLY A 77 9.20 15.74 11.81
N VAL A 78 10.17 15.80 10.88
CA VAL A 78 10.32 14.81 9.79
C VAL A 78 10.47 13.40 10.33
N GLY A 79 11.32 13.20 11.35
CA GLY A 79 11.48 11.90 11.98
C GLY A 79 10.17 11.33 12.55
N THR A 80 9.33 12.18 13.13
CA THR A 80 8.01 11.79 13.66
C THR A 80 7.05 11.40 12.55
N VAL A 81 6.93 12.20 11.48
CA VAL A 81 6.06 11.89 10.34
C VAL A 81 6.54 10.63 9.61
N SER A 82 7.83 10.45 9.42
CA SER A 82 8.43 9.22 8.89
C SER A 82 8.10 8.00 9.75
N ALA A 83 8.15 8.12 11.08
CA ALA A 83 7.78 7.05 12.01
C ALA A 83 6.27 6.74 11.95
N LEU A 84 5.41 7.76 11.81
CA LEU A 84 3.97 7.57 11.63
C LEU A 84 3.66 6.85 10.30
N ALA A 85 4.33 7.21 9.21
CA ALA A 85 4.21 6.51 7.94
C ALA A 85 4.58 5.03 8.06
N LEU A 86 5.69 4.73 8.77
CA LEU A 86 6.08 3.35 9.08
C LEU A 86 5.02 2.63 9.95
N GLY A 87 4.45 3.32 10.94
CA GLY A 87 3.36 2.82 11.76
C GLY A 87 2.11 2.48 10.93
N LEU A 88 1.74 3.34 9.98
CA LEU A 88 0.63 3.10 9.05
C LEU A 88 0.90 1.89 8.14
N ALA A 89 2.14 1.72 7.66
CA ALA A 89 2.54 0.54 6.90
C ALA A 89 2.44 -0.74 7.76
N ALA A 90 2.85 -0.69 9.03
CA ALA A 90 2.69 -1.81 9.96
C ALA A 90 1.21 -2.14 10.24
N LEU A 91 0.35 -1.12 10.36
CA LEU A 91 -1.10 -1.31 10.47
C LEU A 91 -1.70 -1.92 9.20
N ALA A 92 -1.26 -1.48 8.01
CA ALA A 92 -1.66 -2.07 6.74
C ALA A 92 -1.27 -3.55 6.64
N LEU A 93 -0.04 -3.89 7.06
CA LEU A 93 0.40 -5.29 7.17
C LEU A 93 -0.46 -6.08 8.16
N GLY A 94 -0.69 -5.54 9.35
CA GLY A 94 -1.56 -6.15 10.36
C GLY A 94 -2.96 -6.42 9.82
N TRP A 95 -3.54 -5.46 9.09
CA TRP A 95 -4.82 -5.62 8.43
C TRP A 95 -4.81 -6.74 7.37
N LEU A 96 -3.77 -6.83 6.53
CA LEU A 96 -3.61 -7.91 5.55
C LEU A 96 -3.48 -9.29 6.21
N LEU A 97 -2.76 -9.38 7.34
CA LEU A 97 -2.65 -10.61 8.12
C LEU A 97 -4.01 -11.02 8.71
N VAL A 98 -4.74 -10.07 9.31
CA VAL A 98 -6.09 -10.30 9.83
C VAL A 98 -7.02 -10.73 8.70
N TRP A 99 -7.00 -10.06 7.55
CA TRP A 99 -7.74 -10.44 6.36
C TRP A 99 -7.41 -11.88 5.96
N ARG A 100 -6.14 -12.24 5.85
CA ARG A 100 -5.70 -13.58 5.44
C ARG A 100 -6.17 -14.68 6.40
N LEU A 101 -6.27 -14.39 7.69
CA LEU A 101 -6.77 -15.31 8.72
C LEU A 101 -8.30 -15.44 8.71
N ARG A 102 -9.01 -14.38 8.32
CA ARG A 102 -10.47 -14.30 8.29
C ARG A 102 -11.06 -14.77 6.97
N ALA A 103 -10.34 -14.64 5.86
CA ALA A 103 -10.79 -15.03 4.53
C ALA A 103 -11.04 -16.54 4.44
N ARG A 104 -12.21 -16.90 3.91
CA ARG A 104 -12.68 -18.29 3.74
C ARG A 104 -13.07 -18.61 2.31
N THR A 105 -13.48 -17.61 1.53
CA THR A 105 -13.81 -17.77 0.11
C THR A 105 -12.67 -17.23 -0.74
N PHE A 106 -12.15 -18.07 -1.64
CA PHE A 106 -11.07 -17.70 -2.57
C PHE A 106 -11.51 -18.06 -3.99
N ALA A 107 -11.51 -17.06 -4.86
CA ALA A 107 -11.73 -17.22 -6.28
C ALA A 107 -10.40 -17.07 -7.04
N ALA A 108 -10.39 -17.40 -8.34
CA ALA A 108 -9.20 -17.28 -9.19
C ALA A 108 -8.61 -15.85 -9.20
N HIS A 109 -9.44 -14.82 -9.04
CA HIS A 109 -9.01 -13.42 -9.02
C HIS A 109 -8.51 -12.94 -7.66
N THR A 110 -8.76 -13.67 -6.57
CA THR A 110 -8.44 -13.22 -5.20
C THR A 110 -6.95 -12.92 -4.99
N PRO A 111 -5.99 -13.72 -5.50
CA PRO A 111 -4.56 -13.39 -5.35
C PRO A 111 -4.18 -12.08 -6.02
N ALA A 112 -4.71 -11.79 -7.22
CA ALA A 112 -4.45 -10.55 -7.94
C ALA A 112 -5.00 -9.34 -7.17
N GLN A 113 -6.24 -9.44 -6.70
CA GLN A 113 -6.86 -8.41 -5.85
C GLN A 113 -6.09 -8.17 -4.56
N ALA A 114 -5.61 -9.23 -3.90
CA ALA A 114 -4.83 -9.14 -2.68
C ALA A 114 -3.47 -8.47 -2.93
N ALA A 115 -2.78 -8.84 -4.01
CA ALA A 115 -1.52 -8.21 -4.41
C ALA A 115 -1.71 -6.72 -4.72
N PHE A 116 -2.72 -6.38 -5.54
CA PHE A 116 -3.05 -5.00 -5.85
C PHE A 116 -3.39 -4.19 -4.59
N THR A 117 -4.24 -4.72 -3.71
CA THR A 117 -4.60 -4.07 -2.45
C THR A 117 -3.38 -3.88 -1.55
N ALA A 118 -2.52 -4.88 -1.43
CA ALA A 118 -1.33 -4.80 -0.59
C ALA A 118 -0.35 -3.73 -1.08
N VAL A 119 0.00 -3.75 -2.37
CA VAL A 119 0.91 -2.75 -2.95
C VAL A 119 0.31 -1.36 -2.83
N LEU A 120 -1.00 -1.21 -3.05
CA LEU A 120 -1.68 0.07 -2.98
C LEU A 120 -1.70 0.64 -1.54
N LEU A 121 -1.92 -0.20 -0.53
CA LEU A 121 -1.77 0.18 0.88
C LEU A 121 -0.34 0.62 1.19
N PHE A 122 0.67 -0.19 0.84
CA PHE A 122 2.06 0.11 1.15
C PHE A 122 2.58 1.35 0.43
N THR A 123 2.21 1.55 -0.84
CA THR A 123 2.51 2.79 -1.57
C THR A 123 1.90 3.98 -0.88
N THR A 124 0.62 3.93 -0.51
CA THR A 124 -0.10 5.07 0.09
C THR A 124 0.44 5.44 1.49
N THR A 125 0.85 4.44 2.28
CA THR A 125 1.40 4.68 3.63
C THR A 125 2.90 4.95 3.64
N SER A 126 3.57 4.86 2.49
CA SER A 126 5.01 5.07 2.41
C SER A 126 5.36 6.54 2.59
N ARG A 127 6.48 6.81 3.28
CA ARG A 127 7.13 8.12 3.30
C ARG A 127 7.89 8.45 2.01
N VAL A 128 7.92 7.52 1.07
CA VAL A 128 8.55 7.61 -0.25
C VAL A 128 7.49 7.20 -1.27
N ILE A 129 7.00 8.14 -2.05
CA ILE A 129 6.10 7.89 -3.17
C ILE A 129 6.68 8.62 -4.37
N SER A 130 6.92 7.88 -5.45
CA SER A 130 7.47 8.39 -6.70
C SER A 130 6.59 7.93 -7.86
N PRO A 131 6.61 8.60 -9.03
CA PRO A 131 5.81 8.20 -10.19
C PRO A 131 5.95 6.72 -10.58
N GLN A 132 7.13 6.15 -10.38
CA GLN A 132 7.41 4.73 -10.64
C GLN A 132 6.51 3.77 -9.84
N TYR A 133 6.11 4.12 -8.61
CA TYR A 133 5.22 3.27 -7.81
C TYR A 133 3.79 3.30 -8.33
N VAL A 134 3.35 4.42 -8.91
CA VAL A 134 2.04 4.52 -9.55
C VAL A 134 1.98 3.62 -10.79
N VAL A 135 3.08 3.48 -11.53
CA VAL A 135 3.18 2.54 -12.67
C VAL A 135 2.96 1.09 -12.22
N TRP A 136 3.53 0.69 -11.07
CA TRP A 136 3.29 -0.66 -10.51
C TRP A 136 1.81 -0.88 -10.18
N LEU A 137 1.15 0.14 -9.62
CA LEU A 137 -0.28 0.09 -9.34
C LEU A 137 -1.12 -0.05 -10.61
N VAL A 138 -0.76 0.66 -11.69
CA VAL A 138 -1.43 0.52 -12.99
C VAL A 138 -1.29 -0.91 -13.53
N GLY A 139 -0.10 -1.50 -13.45
CA GLY A 139 0.13 -2.89 -13.87
C GLY A 139 -0.73 -3.89 -13.09
N LEU A 140 -0.76 -3.77 -11.76
CA LEU A 140 -1.57 -4.65 -10.91
C LEU A 140 -3.08 -4.42 -11.09
N ALA A 141 -3.49 -3.18 -11.32
CA ALA A 141 -4.86 -2.85 -11.68
C ALA A 141 -5.27 -3.55 -12.99
N ALA A 142 -4.43 -3.48 -14.02
CA ALA A 142 -4.67 -4.15 -15.30
C ALA A 142 -4.84 -5.67 -15.14
N VAL A 143 -4.00 -6.32 -14.32
CA VAL A 143 -4.15 -7.75 -14.01
C VAL A 143 -5.49 -8.04 -13.33
N CYS A 144 -5.92 -7.20 -12.38
CA CYS A 144 -7.24 -7.37 -11.75
C CYS A 144 -8.40 -7.23 -12.75
N LEU A 145 -8.27 -6.34 -13.74
CA LEU A 145 -9.29 -6.10 -14.76
C LEU A 145 -9.36 -7.22 -15.82
N ALA A 146 -8.32 -8.05 -15.95
CA ALA A 146 -8.35 -9.22 -16.82
C ALA A 146 -9.37 -10.29 -16.36
N PHE A 147 -9.80 -10.24 -15.09
CA PHE A 147 -10.82 -11.13 -14.55
C PHE A 147 -12.23 -10.52 -14.70
N ARG A 148 -13.07 -11.15 -15.55
CA ARG A 148 -14.51 -10.86 -15.59
C ARG A 148 -15.10 -11.12 -14.19
N ASN A 149 -15.63 -10.07 -13.54
CA ASN A 149 -16.18 -10.03 -12.17
C ASN A 149 -15.19 -9.72 -11.02
N GLY A 150 -13.94 -9.34 -11.30
CA GLY A 150 -12.91 -9.13 -10.29
C GLY A 150 -13.03 -7.90 -9.39
N GLY A 151 -14.21 -7.27 -9.22
CA GLY A 151 -14.46 -6.26 -8.20
C GLY A 151 -13.57 -4.99 -8.19
N MET A 152 -12.52 -4.85 -8.99
CA MET A 152 -11.49 -3.82 -8.78
C MET A 152 -11.56 -2.64 -9.76
N VAL A 153 -12.63 -2.54 -10.55
CA VAL A 153 -12.81 -1.46 -11.54
C VAL A 153 -12.70 -0.07 -10.91
N ARG A 154 -13.38 0.18 -9.78
CA ARG A 154 -13.35 1.52 -9.15
C ARG A 154 -11.95 1.90 -8.64
N PRO A 155 -11.25 1.08 -7.82
CA PRO A 155 -9.87 1.37 -7.46
C PRO A 155 -8.93 1.50 -8.66
N ALA A 156 -9.10 0.68 -9.72
CA ALA A 156 -8.29 0.77 -10.93
C ALA A 156 -8.46 2.11 -11.65
N VAL A 157 -9.70 2.61 -11.77
CA VAL A 157 -9.96 3.93 -12.35
C VAL A 157 -9.34 5.04 -11.50
N LEU A 158 -9.45 4.97 -10.17
CA LEU A 158 -8.83 5.95 -9.29
C LEU A 158 -7.30 5.97 -9.43
N VAL A 159 -6.67 4.80 -9.58
CA VAL A 159 -5.23 4.68 -9.86
C VAL A 159 -4.88 5.27 -11.22
N LEU A 160 -5.68 5.03 -12.26
CA LEU A 160 -5.46 5.61 -13.58
C LEU A 160 -5.58 7.15 -13.58
N VAL A 161 -6.58 7.69 -12.88
CA VAL A 161 -6.71 9.14 -12.70
C VAL A 161 -5.53 9.68 -11.89
N ALA A 162 -5.12 8.99 -10.81
CA ALA A 162 -3.94 9.37 -10.04
C ALA A 162 -2.68 9.36 -10.91
N ALA A 163 -2.51 8.38 -11.81
CA ALA A 163 -1.41 8.34 -12.78
C ALA A 163 -1.42 9.54 -13.73
N GLY A 164 -2.59 9.96 -14.21
CA GLY A 164 -2.73 11.18 -15.01
C GLY A 164 -2.33 12.44 -14.22
N VAL A 165 -2.75 12.55 -12.96
CA VAL A 165 -2.34 13.65 -12.07
C VAL A 165 -0.83 13.60 -11.80
N THR A 166 -0.25 12.40 -11.64
CA THR A 166 1.20 12.22 -11.46
C THR A 166 2.00 12.72 -12.67
N VAL A 167 1.48 12.64 -13.89
CA VAL A 167 2.16 13.24 -15.08
C VAL A 167 2.18 14.76 -15.01
N LEU A 168 1.10 15.38 -14.53
CA LEU A 168 1.06 16.83 -14.32
C LEU A 168 2.00 17.24 -13.19
N GLU A 169 2.05 16.46 -12.13
CA GLU A 169 2.97 16.67 -11.02
C GLU A 169 4.43 16.53 -11.45
N PHE A 170 4.81 15.41 -12.08
CA PHE A 170 6.13 15.17 -12.62
C PHE A 170 6.06 14.61 -14.05
N PRO A 171 6.76 15.20 -15.03
CA PRO A 171 7.78 16.25 -14.88
C PRO A 171 7.24 17.69 -15.01
N VAL A 172 5.93 17.90 -15.24
CA VAL A 172 5.41 19.20 -15.72
C VAL A 172 5.46 20.29 -14.66
N TYR A 173 4.92 20.04 -13.46
CA TYR A 173 4.81 21.01 -12.36
C TYR A 173 5.66 20.64 -11.14
N PHE A 174 6.80 20.01 -11.37
CA PHE A 174 7.62 19.50 -10.26
C PHE A 174 8.28 20.64 -9.46
N ALA A 175 8.58 21.76 -10.13
CA ALA A 175 9.16 22.94 -9.48
C ALA A 175 8.17 23.56 -8.48
N GLU A 176 6.90 23.61 -8.83
CA GLU A 176 5.77 24.08 -8.03
C GLU A 176 5.59 23.20 -6.78
N VAL A 177 5.73 21.88 -6.95
CA VAL A 177 5.75 20.91 -5.84
C VAL A 177 6.93 21.17 -4.91
N VAL A 178 8.16 21.28 -5.43
CA VAL A 178 9.37 21.58 -4.63
C VAL A 178 9.22 22.91 -3.87
N ALA A 179 8.68 23.93 -4.53
CA ALA A 179 8.40 25.24 -3.96
C ALA A 179 7.26 25.23 -2.93
N SER A 180 6.49 24.14 -2.86
CA SER A 180 5.29 24.03 -2.01
C SER A 180 4.27 25.12 -2.33
N ASP A 181 4.09 25.48 -3.60
CA ASP A 181 3.06 26.44 -3.95
C ASP A 181 1.66 25.81 -3.95
N ALA A 182 0.63 26.66 -4.02
CA ALA A 182 -0.76 26.20 -3.94
C ALA A 182 -1.13 25.20 -5.05
N TRP A 183 -0.54 25.31 -6.24
CA TRP A 183 -0.83 24.43 -7.36
C TRP A 183 -0.20 23.06 -7.20
N GLY A 184 1.10 23.01 -6.88
CA GLY A 184 1.81 21.78 -6.57
C GLY A 184 1.19 21.04 -5.39
N VAL A 185 0.84 21.76 -4.32
CA VAL A 185 0.16 21.18 -3.16
C VAL A 185 -1.24 20.65 -3.51
N ALA A 186 -1.99 21.34 -4.39
CA ALA A 186 -3.28 20.85 -4.86
C ALA A 186 -3.15 19.56 -5.68
N LEU A 187 -2.17 19.47 -6.59
CA LEU A 187 -1.89 18.26 -7.36
C LEU A 187 -1.53 17.07 -6.45
N LEU A 188 -0.62 17.28 -5.49
CA LEU A 188 -0.25 16.25 -4.52
C LEU A 188 -1.43 15.82 -3.65
N SER A 189 -2.23 16.79 -3.18
CA SER A 189 -3.42 16.51 -2.37
C SER A 189 -4.43 15.67 -3.14
N LEU A 190 -4.69 16.02 -4.40
CA LEU A 190 -5.58 15.26 -5.28
C LEU A 190 -5.04 13.85 -5.51
N ARG A 191 -3.78 13.71 -5.93
CA ARG A 191 -3.17 12.40 -6.21
C ARG A 191 -3.17 11.50 -4.97
N ASN A 192 -2.71 12.01 -3.83
CA ASN A 192 -2.66 11.23 -2.59
C ASN A 192 -4.07 10.89 -2.09
N GLY A 193 -5.03 11.82 -2.22
CA GLY A 193 -6.44 11.55 -1.93
C GLY A 193 -7.03 10.43 -2.78
N LEU A 194 -6.70 10.39 -4.08
CA LEU A 194 -7.12 9.31 -4.99
C LEU A 194 -6.53 7.96 -4.58
N LEU A 195 -5.25 7.91 -4.21
CA LEU A 195 -4.59 6.68 -3.74
C LEU A 195 -5.16 6.19 -2.39
N VAL A 196 -5.45 7.10 -1.46
CA VAL A 196 -6.14 6.76 -0.20
C VAL A 196 -7.54 6.22 -0.48
N ALA A 197 -8.31 6.86 -1.35
CA ALA A 197 -9.64 6.39 -1.73
C ALA A 197 -9.58 5.00 -2.39
N ALA A 198 -8.64 4.79 -3.32
CA ALA A 198 -8.42 3.49 -3.94
C ALA A 198 -8.06 2.41 -2.90
N SER A 199 -7.22 2.75 -1.92
CA SER A 199 -6.79 1.84 -0.83
C SER A 199 -7.98 1.34 -0.04
N VAL A 200 -8.79 2.28 0.43
CA VAL A 200 -9.96 1.97 1.25
C VAL A 200 -10.98 1.16 0.47
N ILE A 201 -11.24 1.51 -0.80
CA ILE A 201 -12.22 0.80 -1.63
C ILE A 201 -11.72 -0.62 -1.95
N ALA A 202 -10.45 -0.79 -2.34
CA ALA A 202 -9.86 -2.09 -2.65
C ALA A 202 -9.87 -3.00 -1.42
N ALA A 203 -9.42 -2.50 -0.26
CA ALA A 203 -9.42 -3.22 1.00
C ALA A 203 -10.82 -3.67 1.42
N ARG A 204 -11.82 -2.78 1.33
CA ARG A 204 -13.23 -3.10 1.64
C ARG A 204 -13.83 -4.12 0.69
N ARG A 205 -13.48 -4.09 -0.60
CA ARG A 205 -13.97 -5.07 -1.58
C ARG A 205 -13.34 -6.43 -1.35
N LEU A 206 -12.02 -6.48 -1.22
CA LEU A 206 -11.29 -7.70 -0.91
C LEU A 206 -11.84 -8.39 0.35
N TRP A 207 -12.07 -7.62 1.42
CA TRP A 207 -12.65 -8.15 2.65
C TRP A 207 -14.05 -8.74 2.43
N ARG A 208 -14.96 -7.98 1.83
CA ARG A 208 -16.36 -8.42 1.65
C ARG A 208 -16.52 -9.63 0.73
N GLU A 209 -15.67 -9.76 -0.28
CA GLU A 209 -15.72 -10.88 -1.23
C GLU A 209 -15.15 -12.18 -0.63
N THR A 210 -14.26 -12.08 0.36
CA THR A 210 -13.49 -13.23 0.87
C THR A 210 -13.81 -13.62 2.32
N VAL A 211 -14.33 -12.69 3.13
CA VAL A 211 -14.66 -12.92 4.54
C VAL A 211 -16.17 -13.09 4.68
N PRO A 212 -16.66 -14.25 5.15
CA PRO A 212 -18.08 -14.47 5.40
C PRO A 212 -18.63 -13.44 6.38
N GLY A 213 -19.73 -12.78 6.01
CA GLY A 213 -20.48 -11.94 6.95
C GLY A 213 -21.23 -12.81 7.96
N THR A 214 -21.27 -12.39 9.22
CA THR A 214 -22.05 -13.05 10.30
C THR A 214 -23.55 -13.19 9.98
N ALA A 215 -24.03 -12.53 8.92
CA ALA A 215 -25.44 -12.45 8.54
C ALA A 215 -25.94 -13.56 7.58
N ALA A 216 -25.13 -14.56 7.24
CA ALA A 216 -25.55 -15.69 6.37
C ALA A 216 -25.77 -17.00 7.16
N GLY A 217 -26.26 -16.89 8.40
CA GLY A 217 -26.46 -18.02 9.31
C GLY A 217 -27.74 -17.90 10.12
N ALA A 218 -28.87 -17.67 9.47
CA ALA A 218 -30.22 -17.95 10.00
C ALA A 218 -31.28 -17.70 8.92
N ALA A 219 -31.31 -18.50 7.87
CA ALA A 219 -32.60 -18.82 7.27
C ALA A 219 -33.02 -20.14 7.95
N PRO A 220 -34.07 -20.15 8.80
CA PRO A 220 -34.66 -21.41 9.18
C PRO A 220 -35.10 -22.08 7.88
N VAL A 221 -34.63 -23.32 7.67
CA VAL A 221 -35.26 -24.22 6.72
C VAL A 221 -36.69 -24.36 7.22
N ALA A 222 -37.61 -23.61 6.62
CA ALA A 222 -39.03 -23.80 6.83
C ALA A 222 -39.34 -25.20 6.30
N GLY A 223 -39.38 -26.16 7.22
CA GLY A 223 -40.01 -27.43 6.97
C GLY A 223 -41.50 -27.19 6.82
N ASP A 224 -42.00 -27.38 5.60
CA ASP A 224 -43.28 -28.00 5.23
C ASP A 224 -43.37 -27.90 3.69
N GLN A 225 -43.47 -28.95 2.89
CA GLN A 225 -44.57 -29.92 2.88
C GLN A 225 -44.08 -31.23 2.27
N LEU A 226 -43.75 -32.20 3.14
CA LEU A 226 -43.76 -33.62 2.80
C LEU A 226 -45.11 -34.20 3.24
N SER A 227 -46.18 -33.77 2.59
CA SER A 227 -47.44 -34.53 2.49
C SER A 227 -47.66 -34.79 1.01
N ARG A 228 -46.87 -35.66 0.38
CA ARG A 228 -47.25 -37.06 0.17
C ARG A 228 -48.74 -37.34 0.46
N VAL A 229 -49.43 -37.68 -0.63
CA VAL A 229 -50.05 -39.01 -0.76
C VAL A 229 -50.99 -39.32 0.40
N LEU A 230 -52.24 -38.90 0.26
CA LEU A 230 -53.47 -39.64 0.53
C LEU A 230 -54.64 -38.65 0.65
N ARG A 231 -55.27 -38.34 -0.50
CA ARG A 231 -56.72 -38.14 -0.68
C ARG A 231 -57.02 -37.96 -2.16
#